data_AF-A0A961IZT6-F1
#
_entry.id   AF-A0A961IZT6-F1
#
_cell.length_a   1.000
_cell.length_b   1.000
_cell.length_c   1.000
_cell.angle_alpha   90.00
_cell.angle_beta   90.00
_cell.angle_gamma   90.00
#
_symmetry.space_group_name_H-M   'P 1'
#
loop_
_entity.id
_entity.type
_entity.pdbx_description
1 polymer ?
#
loop_
_entity_poly.entity_id
_entity_poly.type
_entity_poly.pdbx_seq_one_letter_code
_entity_poly.pdbx_strand_id
1 'polypeptide(L)'
;MTETRDDIFPAGWRELDADEAAECTDQLAVELGPDDPFSPFFDAGAIRAVGASRTSHHVVFKIDDWEAPYFVSKLSWEEPDRRPALLKWLRPADRPDPGVVPISRFGQLEGWRD
;
A
#
# COMPACT_ATOMS: atom_id res chain seq x y z
N MET A 1 31.01 1.88 -1.97
CA MET A 1 29.70 1.39 -2.42
C MET A 1 28.70 2.38 -1.91
N THR A 2 28.17 3.22 -2.80
CA THR A 2 27.30 4.33 -2.43
C THR A 2 25.91 3.74 -2.21
N GLU A 3 25.53 3.50 -0.96
CA GLU A 3 24.13 3.26 -0.60
C GLU A 3 23.34 4.46 -1.09
N THR A 4 22.56 4.26 -2.15
CA THR A 4 21.81 5.32 -2.80
C THR A 4 20.79 5.82 -1.79
N ARG A 5 20.81 7.11 -1.45
CA ARG A 5 19.80 7.77 -0.58
C ARG A 5 18.37 7.75 -1.19
N ASP A 6 18.18 7.03 -2.29
CA ASP A 6 16.93 6.88 -3.03
C ASP A 6 16.02 5.79 -2.42
N ASP A 7 16.58 4.89 -1.60
CA ASP A 7 15.87 3.82 -0.87
C ASP A 7 15.59 4.17 0.61
N ILE A 8 15.85 5.42 1.03
CA ILE A 8 15.55 5.87 2.38
C ILE A 8 14.22 6.63 2.38
N PHE A 9 13.28 6.21 3.23
CA PHE A 9 12.02 6.91 3.41
C PHE A 9 12.25 8.36 3.88
N PRO A 10 11.61 9.36 3.23
CA PRO A 10 11.74 10.76 3.66
C PRO A 10 11.03 11.01 4.99
N ALA A 11 11.27 12.20 5.56
CA ALA A 11 10.61 12.61 6.80
C ALA A 11 9.07 12.54 6.66
N GLY A 12 8.41 12.01 7.70
CA GLY A 12 6.96 11.76 7.66
C GLY A 12 6.58 10.38 7.13
N TRP A 13 7.54 9.56 6.69
CA TRP A 13 7.34 8.17 6.29
C TRP A 13 8.17 7.24 7.18
N ARG A 14 7.82 5.95 7.16
CA ARG A 14 8.56 4.90 7.84
C ARG A 14 8.50 3.60 7.06
N GLU A 15 9.51 2.77 7.25
CA GLU A 15 9.46 1.36 6.89
C GLU A 15 8.45 0.62 7.79
N LEU A 16 7.77 -0.36 7.22
CA LEU A 16 6.89 -1.29 7.94
C LEU A 16 7.69 -2.53 8.35
N ASP A 17 7.41 -3.09 9.52
CA ASP A 17 7.89 -4.44 9.82
C ASP A 17 7.10 -5.51 9.03
N ALA A 18 7.56 -6.76 9.11
CA ALA A 18 7.02 -7.83 8.28
C ALA A 18 5.55 -8.15 8.57
N ASP A 19 5.12 -8.05 9.82
CA ASP A 19 3.74 -8.31 10.22
C ASP A 19 2.83 -7.16 9.75
N GLU A 20 3.23 -5.91 10.01
CA GLU A 20 2.49 -4.73 9.53
C GLU A 20 2.39 -4.68 8.01
N ALA A 21 3.46 -5.04 7.30
CA ALA A 21 3.49 -5.10 5.86
C ALA A 21 2.52 -6.15 5.30
N ALA A 22 2.44 -7.32 5.94
CA ALA A 22 1.49 -8.37 5.56
C ALA A 22 0.04 -7.91 5.78
N GLU A 23 -0.26 -7.29 6.93
CA GLU A 23 -1.59 -6.75 7.24
C GLU A 23 -2.03 -5.67 6.23
N CYS A 24 -1.15 -4.73 5.89
CA CYS A 24 -1.46 -3.69 4.90
C CYS A 24 -1.67 -4.27 3.49
N THR A 25 -0.91 -5.30 3.13
CA THR A 25 -1.03 -5.98 1.83
C THR A 25 -2.35 -6.75 1.71
N ASP A 26 -2.74 -7.50 2.76
CA ASP A 26 -4.03 -8.19 2.81
C ASP A 26 -5.20 -7.20 2.74
N GLN A 27 -5.10 -6.09 3.48
CA GLN A 27 -6.12 -5.06 3.45
C GLN A 27 -6.29 -4.47 2.05
N LEU A 28 -5.20 -4.13 1.35
CA LEU A 28 -5.28 -3.62 -0.02
C LEU A 28 -5.94 -4.65 -0.95
N ALA A 29 -5.57 -5.92 -0.86
CA ALA A 29 -6.16 -6.98 -1.67
C ALA A 29 -7.68 -7.13 -1.42
N VAL A 30 -8.12 -7.03 -0.17
CA VAL A 30 -9.55 -7.05 0.19
C VAL A 30 -10.30 -5.83 -0.35
N GLU A 31 -9.71 -4.64 -0.27
CA GLU A 31 -10.32 -3.39 -0.74
C GLU A 31 -10.49 -3.36 -2.28
N LEU A 32 -9.45 -3.80 -3.00
CA LEU A 32 -9.45 -3.96 -4.46
C LEU A 32 -10.40 -5.09 -4.90
N GLY A 33 -10.48 -6.16 -4.12
CA GLY A 33 -11.30 -7.33 -4.41
C GLY A 33 -10.79 -8.19 -5.57
N PRO A 34 -11.41 -9.35 -5.81
CA PRO A 34 -10.89 -10.36 -6.73
C PRO A 34 -11.02 -9.99 -8.22
N ASP A 35 -11.88 -9.04 -8.56
CA ASP A 35 -12.10 -8.57 -9.93
C ASP A 35 -11.11 -7.47 -10.36
N ASP A 36 -10.21 -7.03 -9.45
CA ASP A 36 -9.25 -5.97 -9.74
C ASP A 36 -8.09 -6.47 -10.62
N PRO A 37 -7.59 -5.67 -11.58
CA PRO A 37 -6.44 -6.03 -12.41
C PRO A 37 -5.17 -6.39 -11.62
N PHE A 38 -5.01 -5.87 -10.40
CA PHE A 38 -3.87 -6.18 -9.53
C PHE A 38 -4.06 -7.48 -8.72
N SER A 39 -5.28 -8.05 -8.64
CA SER A 39 -5.56 -9.26 -7.87
C SER A 39 -4.57 -10.41 -8.14
N PRO A 40 -4.20 -10.74 -9.41
CA PRO A 40 -3.26 -11.82 -9.68
C PRO A 40 -1.84 -11.59 -9.12
N PHE A 41 -1.45 -10.33 -8.91
CA PHE A 41 -0.13 -9.97 -8.38
C PHE A 41 -0.06 -10.13 -6.86
N PHE A 42 -1.20 -10.06 -6.15
CA PHE A 42 -1.28 -10.40 -4.73
C PHE A 42 -1.13 -11.92 -4.53
N ASP A 43 -1.85 -12.74 -5.30
CA ASP A 43 -1.73 -14.21 -5.27
C ASP A 43 -0.30 -14.69 -5.58
N ALA A 44 0.40 -14.01 -6.48
CA ALA A 44 1.79 -14.30 -6.82
C ALA A 44 2.81 -13.80 -5.77
N GLY A 45 2.38 -13.06 -4.74
CA GLY A 45 3.28 -12.41 -3.78
C GLY A 45 4.18 -11.33 -4.41
N ALA A 46 3.76 -10.80 -5.56
CA ALA A 46 4.49 -9.76 -6.31
C ALA A 46 4.22 -8.35 -5.76
N ILE A 47 3.09 -8.14 -5.07
CA ILE A 47 2.78 -6.88 -4.37
C ILE A 47 3.04 -7.05 -2.87
N ARG A 48 3.78 -6.12 -2.27
CA ARG A 48 4.05 -6.09 -0.83
C ARG A 48 4.12 -4.66 -0.33
N ALA A 49 3.47 -4.37 0.80
CA ALA A 49 3.67 -3.11 1.50
C ALA A 49 5.12 -3.03 2.02
N VAL A 50 5.72 -1.84 1.93
CA VAL A 50 7.12 -1.58 2.35
C VAL A 50 7.25 -0.36 3.24
N GLY A 51 6.30 0.56 3.19
CA GLY A 51 6.33 1.74 4.04
C GLY A 51 4.96 2.35 4.25
N ALA A 52 4.86 3.20 5.27
CA ALA A 52 3.63 3.91 5.58
C ALA A 52 3.91 5.36 5.96
N SER A 53 2.94 6.22 5.69
CA SER A 53 2.92 7.58 6.20
C SER A 53 2.77 7.54 7.71
N ARG A 54 3.47 8.43 8.40
CA ARG A 54 3.37 8.64 9.85
C ARG A 54 2.18 9.51 10.24
N THR A 55 1.54 10.17 9.27
CA THR A 55 0.54 11.21 9.49
C THR A 55 -0.74 11.01 8.67
N SER A 56 -0.84 9.95 7.87
CA SER A 56 -2.00 9.65 7.01
C SER A 56 -2.11 8.14 6.74
N HIS A 57 -3.19 7.71 6.08
CA HIS A 57 -3.42 6.28 5.72
C HIS A 57 -2.76 5.84 4.41
N HIS A 58 -1.76 6.61 3.94
CA HIS A 58 -1.03 6.26 2.74
C HIS A 58 0.01 5.19 3.05
N VAL A 59 -0.01 4.12 2.26
CA VAL A 59 0.93 3.01 2.32
C VAL A 59 1.64 2.89 0.98
N VAL A 60 2.94 2.69 1.04
CA VAL A 60 3.82 2.44 -0.10
C VAL A 60 3.90 0.94 -0.31
N PHE A 61 3.62 0.51 -1.52
CA PHE A 61 3.68 -0.86 -1.95
C PHE A 61 4.74 -0.99 -3.04
N LYS A 62 5.49 -2.09 -2.99
CA LYS A 62 6.38 -2.51 -4.05
C LYS A 62 5.65 -3.51 -4.94
N ILE A 63 5.80 -3.39 -6.26
CA ILE A 63 5.39 -4.42 -7.23
C ILE A 63 6.64 -4.93 -7.95
N ASP A 64 6.89 -6.24 -7.85
CA ASP A 64 7.91 -6.89 -8.67
C ASP A 64 7.44 -6.95 -10.14
N ASP A 65 8.35 -6.67 -11.09
CA ASP A 65 8.11 -6.70 -12.55
C ASP A 65 7.21 -5.58 -13.13
N TRP A 66 7.03 -4.45 -12.41
CA TRP A 66 6.30 -3.28 -12.92
C TRP A 66 7.23 -2.12 -13.32
N GLU A 67 6.82 -1.31 -14.31
CA GLU A 67 7.61 -0.17 -14.83
C GLU A 67 7.88 0.88 -13.74
N ALA A 68 6.90 1.13 -12.87
CA ALA A 68 7.08 1.87 -11.64
C ALA A 68 7.18 0.86 -10.49
N PRO A 69 8.38 0.61 -9.91
CA PRO A 69 8.56 -0.46 -8.93
C PRO A 69 7.76 -0.26 -7.64
N TYR A 70 7.23 0.95 -7.42
CA TYR A 70 6.41 1.27 -6.27
C TYR A 70 5.15 2.01 -6.67
N PHE A 71 4.12 1.89 -5.84
CA PHE A 71 3.00 2.82 -5.81
C PHE A 71 2.64 3.16 -4.38
N VAL A 72 1.93 4.25 -4.24
CA VAL A 72 1.28 4.60 -2.98
C VAL A 72 -0.21 4.45 -3.15
N SER A 73 -0.87 3.90 -2.15
CA SER A 73 -2.33 3.85 -2.08
C SER A 73 -2.79 4.30 -0.70
N LYS A 74 -3.95 4.95 -0.64
CA LYS A 74 -4.63 5.28 0.61
C LYS A 74 -5.51 4.10 1.00
N LEU A 75 -5.21 3.48 2.12
CA LEU A 75 -6.07 2.43 2.68
C LEU A 75 -7.33 3.04 3.27
N SER A 76 -8.45 2.32 3.20
CA SER A 76 -9.76 2.80 3.66
C SER A 76 -9.86 2.95 5.18
N TRP A 77 -8.96 2.34 5.96
CA TRP A 77 -8.99 2.31 7.42
C TRP A 77 -7.58 2.34 8.03
N GLU A 78 -7.45 2.91 9.24
CA GLU A 78 -6.19 2.93 10.05
C GLU A 78 -5.75 1.54 10.53
N GLU A 79 -6.69 0.61 10.67
CA GLU A 79 -6.46 -0.74 11.17
C GLU A 79 -7.07 -1.75 10.19
N PRO A 80 -6.43 -2.93 10.00
CA PRO A 80 -6.97 -3.99 9.17
C PRO A 80 -8.37 -4.36 9.65
N ASP A 81 -9.32 -4.49 8.72
CA ASP A 81 -10.72 -4.71 9.05
C ASP A 81 -10.92 -6.05 9.79
N ARG A 82 -10.98 -5.97 11.12
CA ARG A 82 -11.17 -7.12 12.04
C ARG A 82 -12.62 -7.60 12.10
N ARG A 83 -13.54 -7.05 11.29
CA ARG A 83 -14.94 -7.50 11.30
C ARG A 83 -15.04 -8.95 10.79
N PRO A 84 -15.97 -9.75 11.34
CA PRO A 84 -16.27 -11.09 10.84
C PRO A 84 -16.54 -11.10 9.33
N ALA A 85 -16.15 -12.16 8.63
CA ALA A 85 -16.26 -12.28 7.17
C ALA A 85 -17.65 -11.93 6.60
N LEU A 86 -18.71 -12.19 7.36
CA LEU A 86 -20.09 -11.86 6.99
C LEU A 86 -20.37 -10.34 6.91
N LEU A 87 -19.68 -9.54 7.74
CA LEU A 87 -19.78 -8.08 7.75
C LEU A 87 -18.82 -7.41 6.75
N LYS A 88 -17.76 -8.10 6.32
CA LYS A 88 -16.90 -7.66 5.20
C LYS A 88 -17.64 -7.65 3.85
N TRP A 89 -18.71 -8.44 3.72
CA TRP A 89 -19.59 -8.46 2.55
C TRP A 89 -20.52 -7.25 2.44
N LEU A 90 -20.75 -6.53 3.55
CA LEU A 90 -21.48 -5.26 3.54
C LEU A 90 -20.50 -4.18 3.07
N ARG A 91 -20.38 -4.04 1.74
CA ARG A 91 -19.52 -3.07 1.06
C ARG A 91 -19.42 -1.74 1.81
N PRO A 92 -18.22 -1.14 1.97
CA PRO A 92 -18.13 0.28 2.29
C PRO A 92 -18.91 1.05 1.21
N ALA A 93 -19.73 2.02 1.66
CA ALA A 93 -20.70 2.72 0.83
C ALA A 93 -20.08 3.57 -0.29
N ASP A 94 -18.76 3.77 -0.24
CA ASP A 94 -17.96 4.35 -1.29
C ASP A 94 -16.68 3.50 -1.30
N ARG A 95 -16.35 2.87 -2.43
CA ARG A 95 -14.99 2.39 -2.64
C ARG A 95 -14.18 3.68 -2.77
N PRO A 96 -13.35 4.09 -1.79
CA PRO A 96 -12.39 5.13 -2.11
C PRO A 96 -11.62 4.58 -3.30
N ASP A 97 -11.52 5.37 -4.37
CA ASP A 97 -10.56 5.07 -5.43
C ASP A 97 -9.23 4.92 -4.69
N PRO A 98 -8.67 3.70 -4.61
CA PRO A 98 -7.38 3.53 -4.00
C PRO A 98 -6.46 4.25 -4.96
N GLY A 99 -6.19 5.53 -4.69
CA GLY A 99 -5.47 6.41 -5.59
C GLY A 99 -4.06 5.87 -5.74
N VAL A 100 -3.88 4.92 -6.66
CA VAL A 100 -2.61 4.26 -6.94
C VAL A 100 -1.80 5.29 -7.69
N VAL A 101 -0.89 5.94 -6.97
CA VAL A 101 0.06 6.87 -7.58
C VAL A 101 1.38 6.12 -7.77
N PRO A 102 1.78 5.80 -9.01
CA PRO A 102 3.05 5.15 -9.27
C PRO A 102 4.21 6.10 -8.92
N ILE A 103 5.22 5.57 -8.24
CA ILE A 103 6.46 6.28 -7.93
C ILE A 103 7.66 5.40 -8.30
N SER A 104 8.71 6.03 -8.81
CA SER A 104 9.95 5.34 -9.18
C SER A 104 10.92 5.24 -8.02
N ARG A 105 10.78 6.10 -6.99
CA ARG A 105 11.67 6.20 -5.83
C ARG A 105 11.02 6.82 -4.61
N PHE A 106 11.52 6.52 -3.41
CA PHE A 106 10.95 7.05 -2.15
C PHE A 106 11.11 8.56 -1.99
N GLY A 107 12.10 9.18 -2.64
CA GLY A 107 12.23 10.65 -2.64
C GLY A 107 11.02 11.39 -3.22
N GLN A 108 10.17 10.74 -4.03
CA GLN A 108 8.93 11.32 -4.55
C GLN A 108 7.81 11.44 -3.50
N LEU A 109 7.99 10.82 -2.33
CA LEU A 109 7.08 10.93 -1.19
C LEU A 109 7.30 12.24 -0.41
N GLU A 110 8.39 12.97 -0.69
CA GLU A 110 8.67 14.25 -0.05
C GLU A 110 7.62 15.29 -0.49
N GLY A 111 6.90 15.87 0.48
CA GLY A 111 5.86 16.86 0.21
C GLY A 111 4.48 16.30 -0.10
N TRP A 112 4.29 14.97 -0.08
CA TRP A 112 2.95 14.36 -0.09
C TRP A 112 2.13 14.88 1.11
N ARG A 113 1.01 15.52 0.80
CA ARG A 113 0.02 16.04 1.76
C ARG A 113 -1.35 15.49 1.37
N ASP A 114 -2.12 15.09 2.37
CA ASP A 114 -3.51 14.62 2.22
C ASP A 114 -4.40 15.70 1.56
#